data_AF-S0KHI0-F1
#
_entry.id   AF-S0KHI0-F1
#
_cell.length_a   1.000
_cell.length_b   1.000
_cell.length_c   1.000
_cell.angle_alpha   90.00
_cell.angle_beta   90.00
_cell.angle_gamma   90.00
#
_symmetry.space_group_name_H-M   'P 1'
#
loop_
_entity.id
_entity.type
_entity.pdbx_description
1 polymer ?
#
loop_
_entity_poly.entity_id
_entity_poly.type
_entity_poly.pdbx_seq_one_letter_code
_entity_poly.pdbx_strand_id
1 'polypeptide(L)'
;MKREIVKKELQTISLFLILGFLYYLWLSVTNIGIPCIFKLVTGWQCPGCGITHLCVDLLHFRFVQAYQANQFLFVTGPLLLIEWIYVFWLKVTGKTLPKWNQRLVLLYLIALIIFGIGRNLL
;
A
#
# COMPACT_ATOMS: atom_id res chain seq x y z
N MET A 1 10.59 18.07 -20.44
CA MET A 1 9.37 17.48 -19.82
C MET A 1 9.63 16.11 -19.15
N LYS A 2 10.10 15.07 -19.86
CA LYS A 2 10.32 13.72 -19.27
C LYS A 2 11.27 13.69 -18.06
N ARG A 3 12.41 14.39 -18.13
CA ARG A 3 13.39 14.47 -17.02
C ARG A 3 12.80 15.05 -15.73
N GLU A 4 11.95 16.07 -15.83
CA GLU A 4 11.28 16.68 -14.68
C GLU A 4 10.29 15.73 -14.00
N ILE A 5 9.54 14.94 -14.79
CA ILE A 5 8.62 13.93 -14.25
C ILE A 5 9.39 12.87 -13.47
N VAL A 6 10.45 12.32 -14.06
CA VAL A 6 11.29 11.30 -13.42
C VAL A 6 11.94 11.84 -12.14
N LYS A 7 12.47 13.08 -12.16
CA LYS A 7 13.08 13.70 -10.99
C LYS A 7 12.08 13.86 -9.84
N LYS A 8 10.85 14.31 -10.13
CA LYS A 8 9.78 14.45 -9.13
C LYS A 8 9.36 13.12 -8.53
N GLU A 9 9.19 12.09 -9.35
CA GLU A 9 8.81 10.76 -8.87
C GLU A 9 9.93 10.15 -8.03
N LEU A 10 11.19 10.26 -8.46
CA LEU A 10 12.34 9.82 -7.68
C LEU A 10 12.43 10.54 -6.32
N GLN A 11 12.23 11.86 -6.30
CA GLN A 11 12.22 12.63 -5.05
C GLN A 11 11.10 12.17 -4.11
N THR A 12 9.92 11.88 -4.67
CA THR A 12 8.76 11.39 -3.92
C THR A 12 9.03 10.02 -3.32
N ILE A 13 9.54 9.08 -4.12
CA ILE A 13 9.94 7.73 -3.68
C ILE A 13 10.99 7.83 -2.58
N SER A 14 12.05 8.62 -2.79
CA SER A 14 13.11 8.81 -1.79
C SER A 14 12.57 9.36 -0.48
N LEU A 15 11.67 10.34 -0.53
CA LEU A 15 11.03 10.89 0.67
C LEU A 15 10.24 9.81 1.42
N PHE A 16 9.40 9.03 0.72
CA PHE A 16 8.63 7.96 1.35
C PHE A 16 9.52 6.84 1.90
N LEU A 17 10.60 6.48 1.21
CA LEU A 17 11.55 5.49 1.69
C LEU A 17 12.28 5.97 2.95
N ILE A 18 12.73 7.22 2.98
CA ILE A 18 13.37 7.81 4.17
C ILE A 18 12.39 7.84 5.34
N LEU A 19 11.18 8.34 5.13
CA LEU A 19 10.16 8.39 6.19
C LEU A 19 9.77 6.98 6.66
N GLY A 20 9.61 6.04 5.75
CA GLY A 20 9.32 4.63 6.06
C GLY A 20 10.45 3.97 6.84
N PHE A 21 11.71 4.25 6.48
CA PHE A 21 12.88 3.74 7.19
C PHE A 21 13.01 4.35 8.60
N LEU A 22 12.80 5.66 8.75
CA LEU A 22 12.76 6.31 10.05
C LEU A 22 11.65 5.73 10.94
N TYR A 23 10.48 5.47 10.36
CA TYR A 23 9.39 4.82 11.09
C TYR A 23 9.69 3.36 11.44
N TYR A 24 10.37 2.62 10.55
CA TYR A 24 10.86 1.28 10.85
C TYR A 24 11.85 1.29 12.02
N LEU A 25 12.82 2.22 12.04
CA LEU A 25 13.76 2.38 13.14
C LEU A 25 13.02 2.68 14.45
N TRP A 26 12.06 3.61 14.41
CA TRP A 26 11.20 3.92 15.55
C TRP A 26 10.51 2.66 16.10
N LEU A 27 9.89 1.87 15.22
CA LEU A 27 9.23 0.61 15.60
C LEU A 27 10.22 -0.39 16.20
N SER A 28 11.41 -0.54 15.61
CA SER A 28 12.42 -1.50 16.07
C SER A 28 12.98 -1.18 17.46
N VAL A 29 13.04 0.10 17.82
CA VAL A 29 13.57 0.55 19.12
C VAL A 29 12.48 0.61 20.17
N THR A 30 11.32 1.15 19.83
CA THR A 30 10.27 1.45 20.81
C THR A 30 9.22 0.35 20.94
N ASN A 31 9.07 -0.51 19.93
CA ASN A 31 7.93 -1.43 19.76
C ASN A 31 6.54 -0.74 19.82
N ILE A 32 6.49 0.59 19.66
CA ILE A 32 5.24 1.37 19.69
C ILE A 32 4.88 1.78 18.27
N GLY A 33 3.80 1.21 17.75
CA GLY A 33 3.21 1.59 16.47
C GLY A 33 2.12 2.64 16.59
N ILE A 34 1.91 3.41 15.52
CA ILE A 34 0.80 4.35 15.43
C ILE A 34 -0.51 3.54 15.39
N PRO A 35 -1.41 3.69 16.38
CA PRO A 35 -2.65 2.94 16.40
C PRO A 35 -3.56 3.40 15.25
N CYS A 36 -4.33 2.48 14.68
CA CYS A 36 -5.34 2.84 13.70
C CYS A 36 -6.49 3.58 14.40
N ILE A 37 -6.63 4.88 14.12
CA ILE A 37 -7.71 5.72 14.69
C ILE A 37 -9.09 5.13 14.39
N PHE A 38 -9.30 4.60 13.17
CA PHE A 38 -10.56 3.95 12.80
C PHE A 38 -10.89 2.77 13.73
N LYS A 39 -9.90 1.91 14.01
CA LYS A 39 -10.07 0.79 14.95
C LYS A 39 -10.27 1.27 16.38
N LEU A 40 -9.61 2.35 16.78
CA LEU A 40 -9.78 2.93 18.11
C LEU A 40 -11.20 3.47 18.33
N VAL A 41 -11.77 4.13 17.30
CA VAL A 41 -13.09 4.76 17.37
C VAL A 41 -14.23 3.75 17.16
N THR A 42 -14.09 2.85 16.20
CA THR A 42 -15.18 1.93 15.81
C THR A 42 -15.04 0.53 16.40
N GLY A 43 -13.85 0.14 16.87
CA GLY A 43 -13.50 -1.24 17.19
C GLY A 43 -13.16 -2.11 15.97
N TRP A 44 -13.46 -1.65 14.76
CA TRP A 44 -13.37 -2.44 13.53
C TRP A 44 -12.04 -2.21 12.80
N GLN A 45 -11.53 -3.24 12.14
CA GLN A 45 -10.35 -3.16 11.29
C GLN A 45 -10.74 -2.56 9.93
N CYS A 46 -10.19 -1.41 9.56
CA CYS A 46 -10.36 -0.89 8.20
C CYS A 46 -9.63 -1.81 7.18
N PRO A 47 -9.94 -1.73 5.87
CA PRO A 47 -9.30 -2.61 4.88
C PRO A 47 -7.77 -2.43 4.81
N GLY A 48 -7.26 -1.25 5.20
CA GLY A 48 -5.83 -0.96 5.31
C GLY A 48 -5.20 -1.30 6.67
N CYS A 49 -5.95 -1.83 7.64
CA CYS A 49 -5.35 -2.26 8.89
C CYS A 49 -4.31 -3.36 8.65
N GLY A 50 -3.16 -3.24 9.33
CA GLY A 50 -2.06 -4.21 9.24
C GLY A 50 -1.01 -3.92 8.17
N ILE A 51 -1.13 -2.84 7.36
CA ILE A 51 -0.12 -2.51 6.33
C ILE A 51 1.29 -2.39 6.91
N THR A 52 1.45 -1.69 8.03
CA THR A 52 2.76 -1.54 8.67
C THR A 52 3.37 -2.90 9.04
N HIS A 53 2.59 -3.78 9.66
CA HIS A 53 3.02 -5.13 10.02
C HIS A 53 3.35 -5.94 8.77
N LEU A 54 2.51 -5.89 7.74
CA LEU A 54 2.76 -6.52 6.45
C LEU A 54 4.11 -6.08 5.86
N CYS A 55 4.39 -4.78 5.82
CA CYS A 55 5.66 -4.27 5.28
C CYS A 55 6.86 -4.72 6.13
N VAL A 56 6.76 -4.64 7.46
CA VAL A 56 7.83 -5.05 8.38
C VAL A 56 8.09 -6.56 8.27
N ASP A 57 7.05 -7.39 8.18
CA ASP A 57 7.18 -8.83 8.05
C ASP A 57 7.74 -9.22 6.67
N LEU A 58 7.34 -8.54 5.59
CA LEU A 58 7.96 -8.72 4.27
C LEU A 58 9.45 -8.38 4.29
N LEU A 59 9.87 -7.30 4.97
CA LEU A 59 11.28 -6.95 5.13
C LEU A 59 12.09 -8.02 5.88
N HIS A 60 11.45 -8.74 6.81
CA HIS A 60 12.06 -9.85 7.55
C HIS A 60 11.87 -11.23 6.88
N PHE A 61 11.35 -11.29 5.65
CA PHE A 61 11.04 -12.53 4.93
C PHE A 61 10.04 -13.45 5.67
N ARG A 62 9.15 -12.86 6.47
CA ARG A 62 8.12 -13.50 7.30
C ARG A 62 6.78 -13.57 6.58
N PHE A 63 6.71 -14.34 5.50
CA PHE A 63 5.55 -14.34 4.59
C PHE A 63 4.22 -14.74 5.25
N VAL A 64 4.23 -15.71 6.18
CA VAL A 64 3.02 -16.15 6.87
C VAL A 64 2.46 -15.02 7.76
N GLN A 65 3.33 -14.33 8.50
CA GLN A 65 2.92 -13.21 9.34
C GLN A 65 2.45 -12.03 8.48
N ALA A 66 3.15 -11.74 7.37
CA ALA A 66 2.76 -10.70 6.42
C ALA A 66 1.37 -10.97 5.81
N TYR A 67 1.07 -12.22 5.46
CA TYR A 67 -0.25 -12.62 4.98
C TYR A 67 -1.33 -12.43 6.05
N GLN A 68 -1.06 -12.85 7.30
CA GLN A 68 -1.99 -12.66 8.41
C GLN A 68 -2.24 -11.18 8.74
N ALA A 69 -1.24 -10.32 8.56
CA ALA A 69 -1.38 -8.88 8.81
C ALA A 69 -2.39 -8.23 7.86
N ASN A 70 -2.30 -8.53 6.55
CA ASN A 70 -3.29 -8.07 5.56
C ASN A 70 -3.29 -8.98 4.32
N GLN A 71 -4.19 -9.96 4.30
CA GLN A 71 -4.26 -10.98 3.25
C GLN A 71 -4.50 -10.38 1.86
N PHE A 72 -5.38 -9.37 1.79
CA PHE A 72 -5.74 -8.73 0.54
C PHE A 72 -4.55 -8.00 -0.09
N LEU A 73 -3.86 -7.15 0.69
CA LEU A 73 -2.69 -6.43 0.19
C LEU A 73 -1.47 -7.32 0.01
N PHE A 74 -1.35 -8.41 0.76
CA PHE A 74 -0.29 -9.39 0.52
C PHE A 74 -0.42 -10.01 -0.88
N VAL A 75 -1.63 -10.42 -1.25
CA VAL A 75 -1.90 -11.05 -2.55
C VAL A 75 -1.90 -10.01 -3.68
N THR A 76 -2.47 -8.83 -3.44
CA THR A 76 -2.67 -7.82 -4.49
C THR A 76 -1.58 -6.76 -4.57
N GLY A 77 -0.67 -6.69 -3.60
CA GLY A 77 0.44 -5.74 -3.56
C GLY A 77 1.30 -5.76 -4.84
N PRO A 78 1.68 -6.93 -5.39
CA PRO A 78 2.37 -7.01 -6.67
C PRO A 78 1.58 -6.38 -7.83
N LEU A 79 0.25 -6.52 -7.85
CA LEU A 79 -0.61 -5.90 -8.87
C LEU A 79 -0.61 -4.37 -8.75
N LEU A 80 -0.65 -3.85 -7.53
CA LEU A 80 -0.55 -2.39 -7.29
C LEU A 80 0.80 -1.82 -7.75
N LEU A 81 1.89 -2.57 -7.54
CA LEU A 81 3.22 -2.16 -8.02
C LEU A 81 3.27 -2.12 -9.55
N ILE A 82 2.71 -3.15 -10.22
CA ILE A 82 2.62 -3.19 -11.69
C ILE A 82 1.79 -2.02 -12.22
N GLU A 83 0.64 -1.75 -11.61
CA GLU A 83 -0.24 -0.64 -11.96
C GLU A 83 0.48 0.71 -11.81
N TRP A 84 1.20 0.93 -10.71
CA TRP A 84 1.96 2.15 -10.48
C TRP A 84 3.07 2.34 -11.53
N ILE A 85 3.80 1.27 -11.88
CA ILE A 85 4.82 1.29 -12.94
C ILE A 85 4.18 1.61 -14.30
N TYR A 86 3.03 1.01 -14.60
CA TYR A 86 2.28 1.23 -15.85
C TYR A 86 1.85 2.70 -15.99
N VAL A 87 1.23 3.26 -14.94
CA VAL A 87 0.79 4.66 -14.90
C VAL A 87 1.99 5.60 -15.03
N PHE A 88 3.09 5.31 -14.35
CA PHE A 88 4.33 6.09 -14.47
C PHE A 88 4.88 6.06 -15.90
N TRP A 89 4.90 4.89 -16.54
CA TRP A 89 5.34 4.76 -17.93
C TRP A 89 4.47 5.55 -18.91
N LEU A 90 3.14 5.51 -18.75
CA LEU A 90 2.22 6.34 -19.54
C LEU A 90 2.52 7.84 -19.36
N LYS A 91 2.74 8.29 -18.12
CA LYS A 91 3.07 9.67 -17.78
C LYS A 91 4.38 10.13 -18.43
N VAL A 92 5.42 9.29 -18.42
CA VAL A 92 6.71 9.58 -19.07
C VAL A 92 6.61 9.56 -20.59
N THR A 93 5.78 8.69 -21.16
CA THR A 93 5.58 8.61 -22.62
C THR A 93 4.58 9.64 -23.15
N GLY A 94 3.87 10.36 -22.27
CA GLY A 94 2.84 11.33 -22.66
C GLY A 94 1.55 10.68 -23.16
N LYS A 95 1.34 9.40 -22.86
CA LYS A 95 0.13 8.66 -23.23
C LYS A 95 -0.98 8.89 -22.19
N THR A 96 -2.22 8.82 -22.63
CA THR A 96 -3.39 8.95 -21.76
C THR A 96 -3.69 7.62 -21.07
N LEU A 97 -4.24 7.69 -19.84
CA LEU A 97 -4.74 6.49 -19.17
C LEU A 97 -5.97 5.96 -19.92
N PRO A 98 -6.01 4.65 -20.24
CA PRO A 98 -7.17 4.07 -20.88
C PRO A 98 -8.35 3.95 -19.91
N LYS A 99 -9.59 4.01 -20.43
CA LYS A 99 -10.82 3.93 -19.61
C LYS A 99 -10.97 2.58 -18.88
N TRP A 100 -10.39 1.50 -19.39
CA TRP A 100 -10.42 0.20 -18.70
C TRP A 100 -9.64 0.24 -17.38
N ASN A 101 -8.61 1.08 -17.29
CA ASN A 101 -7.83 1.27 -16.06
C ASN A 101 -8.72 1.79 -14.93
N GLN A 102 -9.56 2.78 -15.23
CA GLN A 102 -10.52 3.33 -14.27
C GLN A 102 -11.50 2.25 -13.78
N ARG A 103 -11.95 1.36 -14.66
CA ARG A 103 -12.82 0.23 -14.28
C ARG A 103 -12.08 -0.77 -13.39
N LEU A 104 -10.82 -1.09 -13.69
CA LEU A 104 -10.02 -1.98 -12.84
C LEU A 104 -9.79 -1.39 -11.44
N VAL A 105 -9.44 -0.10 -11.35
CA VAL A 105 -9.29 0.58 -10.06
C VAL A 105 -10.61 0.57 -9.28
N LEU A 106 -11.74 0.80 -9.95
CA LEU A 106 -13.05 0.71 -9.30
C LEU A 106 -13.33 -0.71 -8.78
N LEU A 107 -13.09 -1.74 -9.59
CA LEU A 107 -13.25 -3.14 -9.18
C LEU A 107 -12.35 -3.48 -8.00
N TYR A 108 -11.11 -2.99 -8.01
CA TYR A 108 -10.16 -3.15 -6.92
C TYR A 108 -10.68 -2.52 -5.62
N LEU A 109 -11.20 -1.29 -5.69
CA LEU A 109 -11.78 -0.60 -4.53
C LEU A 109 -13.01 -1.33 -3.98
N ILE A 110 -13.89 -1.85 -4.86
CA ILE A 110 -15.04 -2.67 -4.45
C ILE A 110 -14.55 -3.93 -3.73
N ALA A 111 -13.58 -4.64 -4.30
CA ALA A 111 -13.02 -5.84 -3.70
C ALA A 111 -12.34 -5.54 -2.34
N LEU A 112 -11.63 -4.41 -2.22
CA LEU A 112 -11.01 -3.94 -0.99
C LEU A 112 -12.05 -3.68 0.12
N ILE A 113 -13.20 -3.08 -0.24
CA ILE A 113 -14.32 -2.86 0.69
C ILE A 113 -14.94 -4.19 1.11
N ILE A 114 -15.19 -5.09 0.17
CA ILE A 114 -15.73 -6.43 0.46
C ILE A 114 -14.82 -7.18 1.43
N PHE A 115 -13.50 -7.15 1.18
CA PHE A 115 -12.51 -7.70 2.11
C PHE A 115 -12.55 -7.03 3.49
N GLY A 116 -12.62 -5.69 3.51
CA GLY A 116 -12.74 -4.92 4.74
C GLY A 116 -13.97 -5.30 5.56
N ILE A 117 -15.10 -5.56 4.92
CA ILE A 117 -16.31 -6.05 5.59
C ILE A 117 -16.09 -7.49 6.07
N GLY A 118 -15.62 -8.37 5.18
CA GLY A 118 -15.40 -9.80 5.48
C GLY A 118 -14.48 -10.04 6.67
N ARG A 119 -13.36 -9.30 6.78
CA ARG A 119 -12.40 -9.47 7.88
C ARG A 119 -12.88 -9.01 9.27
N ASN A 120 -14.05 -8.38 9.35
CA ASN A 120 -14.65 -7.95 10.62
C ASN A 120 -15.88 -8.78 11.00
N LEU A 121 -16.53 -9.42 10.02
CA LEU A 121 -17.76 -10.20 10.23
C LEU A 121 -17.53 -11.71 10.31
N LEU A 122 -16.38 -12.18 9.80
CA LEU A 122 -15.92 -13.57 9.85
C LEU A 122 -14.82 -13.71 10.90
#